data_AF-A0A928GND7-F1
#
_entry.id   AF-A0A928GND7-F1
#
_cell.length_a   1.000
_cell.length_b   1.000
_cell.length_c   1.000
_cell.angle_alpha   90.00
_cell.angle_beta   90.00
_cell.angle_gamma   90.00
#
_symmetry.space_group_name_H-M   'P 1'
#
loop_
_entity.id
_entity.type
_entity.pdbx_description
1 polymer ?
#
loop_
_entity_poly.entity_id
_entity_poly.type
_entity_poly.pdbx_seq_one_letter_code
_entity_poly.pdbx_strand_id
1 'polypeptide(L)'
;MIVTSFFVEDDVAVKFVSWMRNYRQELSEYAPRLYKVHSQQQPGTQTFSLQVEVRDEAVADTWNTVVLPKISDELNARFGGKVLLFVSELKEVRL
;
A
#
# COMPACT_ATOMS: atom_id res chain seq x y z
N MET A 1 7.49 -0.48 -11.48
CA MET A 1 7.21 -0.74 -10.04
C MET A 1 5.90 -0.05 -9.69
N ILE A 2 5.04 -0.69 -8.89
CA ILE A 2 3.86 -0.05 -8.31
C ILE A 2 4.16 0.32 -6.87
N VAL A 3 3.78 1.53 -6.48
CA VAL A 3 3.87 2.03 -5.10
C VAL A 3 2.47 2.35 -4.63
N THR A 4 2.04 1.68 -3.56
CA THR A 4 0.80 1.99 -2.86
C THR A 4 1.14 2.70 -1.55
N SER A 5 0.75 3.96 -1.43
CA SER A 5 0.99 4.80 -0.27
C SER A 5 -0.24 4.82 0.64
N PHE A 6 0.01 4.80 1.95
CA PHE A 6 -1.02 4.83 2.99
C PHE A 6 -0.75 6.02 3.91
N PHE A 7 -1.73 6.91 4.07
CA PHE A 7 -1.73 7.91 5.13
C PHE A 7 -2.63 7.41 6.25
N VAL A 8 -2.06 7.24 7.43
CA VAL A 8 -2.68 6.52 8.54
C VAL A 8 -2.72 7.42 9.76
N GLU A 9 -3.91 7.65 10.34
CA GLU A 9 -4.02 8.39 11.60
C GLU A 9 -3.25 7.69 12.74
N ASP A 10 -2.64 8.47 13.63
CA ASP A 10 -1.74 7.95 14.67
C ASP A 10 -2.40 6.93 15.62
N ASP A 11 -3.69 7.10 15.91
CA ASP A 11 -4.44 6.24 16.83
C ASP A 11 -4.69 4.83 16.27
N VAL A 12 -4.66 4.66 14.95
CA VAL A 12 -4.81 3.37 14.26
C VAL A 12 -3.50 2.83 13.67
N ALA A 13 -2.41 3.62 13.67
CA ALA A 13 -1.15 3.25 13.03
C ALA A 13 -0.59 1.90 13.48
N VAL A 14 -0.64 1.60 14.79
CA VAL A 14 -0.16 0.30 15.31
C VAL A 14 -1.00 -0.87 14.79
N LYS A 15 -2.33 -0.70 14.77
CA LYS A 15 -3.26 -1.72 14.25
C LYS A 15 -3.07 -1.92 12.74
N PHE A 16 -2.91 -0.83 12.00
CA PHE A 16 -2.61 -0.86 10.56
C PHE A 16 -1.33 -1.63 10.26
N VAL A 17 -0.22 -1.34 10.95
CA VAL A 17 1.06 -2.03 10.71
C VAL A 17 0.93 -3.53 11.00
N SER A 18 0.22 -3.91 12.07
CA SER A 18 -0.01 -5.33 12.39
C SER A 18 -0.82 -6.02 11.29
N TRP A 19 -1.91 -5.41 10.83
CA TRP A 19 -2.74 -5.96 9.76
C TRP A 19 -1.96 -6.06 8.45
N MET A 20 -1.30 -4.98 8.01
CA MET A 20 -0.58 -4.94 6.74
C MET A 20 0.58 -5.95 6.69
N ARG A 21 1.25 -6.21 7.83
CA ARG A 21 2.29 -7.25 7.90
C ARG A 21 1.74 -8.65 7.64
N ASN A 22 0.54 -8.95 8.14
CA ASN A 22 -0.13 -10.23 7.90
C ASN A 22 -0.67 -10.28 6.46
N TYR A 23 -1.33 -9.20 6.01
CA TYR A 23 -1.89 -9.10 4.68
C TYR A 23 -0.84 -9.26 3.58
N ARG A 24 0.35 -8.67 3.78
CA ARG A 24 1.53 -8.85 2.91
C ARG A 24 1.86 -10.34 2.68
N GLN A 25 1.62 -11.22 3.64
CA GLN A 25 1.92 -12.65 3.49
C GLN A 25 0.95 -13.31 2.51
N GLU A 26 -0.31 -12.89 2.49
CA GLU A 26 -1.30 -13.32 1.49
C GLU A 26 -0.89 -12.90 0.07
N LEU A 27 -0.15 -11.79 -0.05
CA LEU A 27 0.35 -11.24 -1.31
C LEU A 27 1.76 -11.71 -1.66
N SER A 28 2.25 -12.79 -1.04
CA SER A 28 3.66 -13.21 -1.14
C SER A 28 4.14 -13.49 -2.58
N GLU A 29 3.25 -13.89 -3.48
CA GLU A 29 3.55 -14.09 -4.91
C GLU A 29 4.05 -12.82 -5.62
N TYR A 30 3.65 -11.64 -5.12
CA TYR A 30 4.07 -10.33 -5.63
C TYR A 30 5.32 -9.78 -4.92
N ALA A 31 5.88 -10.54 -3.95
CA ALA A 31 7.02 -10.15 -3.12
C ALA A 31 6.95 -8.69 -2.58
N PRO A 32 5.82 -8.25 -1.99
CA PRO A 32 5.61 -6.85 -1.66
C PRO A 32 6.50 -6.41 -0.48
N ARG A 33 7.01 -5.18 -0.56
CA ARG A 33 7.88 -4.59 0.46
C ARG A 33 7.19 -3.44 1.15
N LEU A 34 7.01 -3.56 2.47
CA LEU A 34 6.39 -2.53 3.31
C LEU A 34 7.48 -1.62 3.91
N TYR A 35 7.34 -0.31 3.71
CA TYR A 35 8.23 0.71 4.24
C TYR A 35 7.44 1.74 5.04
N LYS A 36 8.04 2.25 6.12
CA LYS A 36 7.58 3.49 6.77
C LYS A 36 8.27 4.67 6.10
N VAL A 37 7.49 5.67 5.70
CA VAL A 37 7.99 6.88 5.05
C VAL A 37 8.12 7.96 6.11
N HIS A 38 9.36 8.37 6.38
CA HIS A 38 9.67 9.38 7.41
C HIS A 38 9.70 10.81 6.86
N SER A 39 9.86 10.96 5.54
CA SER A 39 9.72 12.25 4.88
C SER A 39 8.23 12.61 4.75
N GLN A 40 7.90 13.90 4.83
CA GLN A 40 6.55 14.44 4.58
C GLN A 40 5.45 13.92 5.54
N GLN A 41 5.77 13.66 6.80
CA GLN A 41 4.74 13.34 7.80
C GLN A 41 3.87 14.58 8.08
N GLN A 42 2.56 14.46 7.90
CA GLN A 42 1.62 15.46 8.40
C GLN A 42 1.38 15.20 9.89
N PRO A 43 1.27 16.24 10.74
CA PRO A 43 0.93 16.07 12.15
C PRO A 43 -0.33 15.21 12.33
N GLY A 44 -0.29 14.24 13.23
CA GLY A 44 -1.41 13.31 13.48
C GLY A 44 -1.49 12.12 12.52
N THR A 45 -0.55 11.99 11.58
CA THR A 45 -0.52 10.89 10.61
C THR A 45 0.86 10.27 10.44
N GLN A 46 0.86 9.00 10.04
CA GLN A 46 2.02 8.25 9.61
C GLN A 46 1.84 7.76 8.19
N THR A 47 2.91 7.87 7.41
CA THR A 47 2.91 7.44 6.01
C THR A 47 3.63 6.11 5.87
N PHE A 48 3.00 5.17 5.16
CA PHE A 48 3.58 3.89 4.81
C PHE A 48 3.52 3.69 3.29
N SER A 49 4.38 2.83 2.75
CA SER A 49 4.28 2.41 1.36
C SER A 49 4.45 0.91 1.23
N LEU A 50 3.63 0.30 0.36
CA LEU A 50 3.76 -1.07 -0.09
C LEU A 50 4.23 -1.02 -1.55
N GLN A 51 5.41 -1.56 -1.81
CA GLN A 51 6.04 -1.54 -3.13
C GLN A 51 6.01 -2.94 -3.75
N VAL A 52 5.67 -2.99 -5.03
CA VAL A 52 5.59 -4.21 -5.82
C VAL A 52 6.39 -4.06 -7.10
N GLU A 53 7.26 -5.02 -7.34
CA GLU A 53 7.99 -5.13 -8.60
C GLU A 53 7.04 -5.64 -9.69
N VAL A 54 6.94 -4.89 -10.78
CA VAL A 54 6.11 -5.25 -11.93
C VAL A 54 7.00 -5.95 -12.93
N ARG A 55 6.83 -7.26 -13.09
CA ARG A 55 7.61 -8.08 -14.02
C ARG A 55 7.02 -8.09 -15.43
N ASP A 56 5.71 -7.92 -15.52
CA ASP A 56 4.94 -7.87 -16.76
C ASP A 56 3.65 -7.06 -16.56
N GLU A 57 2.94 -6.82 -17.67
CA GLU A 57 1.69 -6.06 -17.67
C GLU A 57 0.56 -6.79 -16.92
N ALA A 58 0.57 -8.12 -16.86
CA ALA A 58 -0.47 -8.90 -16.19
C ALA A 58 -0.41 -8.71 -14.66
N VAL A 59 0.79 -8.59 -14.08
CA VAL A 59 0.98 -8.24 -12.68
C VAL A 59 0.44 -6.85 -12.39
N ALA A 60 0.70 -5.87 -13.26
CA ALA A 60 0.18 -4.51 -13.08
C ALA A 60 -1.35 -4.48 -13.17
N ASP A 61 -1.93 -5.15 -14.17
CA ASP A 61 -3.36 -5.23 -14.37
C ASP A 61 -4.06 -5.92 -13.18
N THR A 62 -3.54 -7.07 -12.74
CA THR A 62 -4.08 -7.80 -11.57
C THR A 62 -3.99 -6.96 -10.30
N TRP A 63 -2.86 -6.26 -10.11
CA TRP A 63 -2.69 -5.40 -8.95
C TRP A 63 -3.72 -4.27 -8.91
N ASN A 64 -3.95 -3.61 -10.05
CA ASN A 64 -4.88 -2.49 -10.19
C ASN A 64 -6.36 -2.90 -10.17
N THR A 65 -6.71 -4.05 -10.73
CA THR A 65 -8.12 -4.46 -10.91
C THR A 65 -8.64 -5.43 -9.85
N VAL A 66 -7.74 -6.15 -9.16
CA VAL A 66 -8.12 -7.16 -8.17
C VAL A 66 -7.56 -6.83 -6.79
N VAL A 67 -6.24 -6.67 -6.67
CA VAL A 67 -5.59 -6.53 -5.36
C VAL A 67 -5.91 -5.20 -4.69
N LEU A 68 -5.78 -4.09 -5.42
CA LEU A 68 -6.00 -2.75 -4.89
C LEU A 68 -7.45 -2.50 -4.43
N PRO A 69 -8.49 -2.88 -5.20
CA PRO A 69 -9.86 -2.82 -4.71
C PRO A 69 -10.07 -3.61 -3.42
N LYS A 70 -9.54 -4.84 -3.34
CA LYS A 70 -9.64 -5.67 -2.13
C LYS A 70 -8.96 -5.02 -0.93
N ILE A 71 -7.76 -4.47 -1.11
CA ILE A 71 -7.06 -3.69 -0.06
C ILE A 71 -7.91 -2.50 0.38
N SER A 72 -8.47 -1.76 -0.56
CA SER A 72 -9.27 -0.57 -0.25
C SER A 72 -10.54 -0.92 0.53
N ASP A 73 -11.22 -2.00 0.15
CA ASP A 73 -12.43 -2.47 0.84
C ASP A 73 -12.11 -2.91 2.26
N GLU A 74 -11.02 -3.68 2.45
CA GLU A 74 -10.59 -4.10 3.77
C GLU A 74 -10.14 -2.92 4.66
N LEU A 75 -9.48 -1.93 4.08
CA LEU A 75 -9.12 -0.70 4.79
C LEU A 75 -10.36 0.03 5.27
N ASN A 76 -11.33 0.25 4.38
CA ASN A 76 -12.59 0.91 4.72
C ASN A 76 -13.35 0.12 5.81
N ALA A 77 -13.43 -1.20 5.69
CA ALA A 77 -14.12 -2.05 6.67
C ALA A 77 -13.46 -2.04 8.05
N ARG A 78 -12.12 -1.96 8.12
CA ARG A 78 -11.37 -2.07 9.39
C ARG A 78 -11.07 -0.73 10.05
N PHE A 79 -10.83 0.30 9.25
CA PHE A 79 -10.33 1.61 9.72
C PHE A 79 -11.25 2.77 9.35
N GLY A 80 -12.31 2.53 8.57
CA GLY A 80 -13.15 3.60 8.03
C GLY A 80 -12.30 4.57 7.21
N GLY A 81 -12.52 5.87 7.42
CA GLY A 81 -11.76 6.94 6.74
C GLY A 81 -10.38 7.25 7.32
N LYS A 82 -9.90 6.51 8.32
CA LYS A 82 -8.64 6.81 9.04
C LYS A 82 -7.37 6.33 8.31
N VAL A 83 -7.55 5.60 7.22
CA VAL A 83 -6.46 5.17 6.33
C VAL A 83 -6.81 5.57 4.91
N LEU A 84 -6.05 6.49 4.35
CA LEU A 84 -6.18 6.89 2.95
C LEU A 84 -5.16 6.15 2.10
N LEU A 85 -5.59 5.66 0.94
CA LEU A 85 -4.78 4.90 0.00
C LEU A 85 -4.57 5.70 -1.28
N PHE A 86 -3.33 5.72 -1.79
CA PHE A 86 -2.96 6.30 -3.07
C PHE A 86 -2.05 5.35 -3.84
N VAL A 87 -2.17 5.32 -5.16
CA VAL A 87 -1.38 4.44 -6.02
C VAL A 87 -0.58 5.29 -6.99
N SER A 88 0.67 4.90 -7.21
CA SER A 88 1.53 5.51 -8.22
C SER A 88 2.31 4.44 -8.96
N GLU A 89 2.39 4.58 -10.27
CA GLU A 89 3.19 3.72 -11.13
C GLU A 89 4.51 4.40 -11.45
N LEU A 90 5.62 3.75 -11.09
CA LEU A 90 6.94 4.18 -11.49
C LEU A 90 7.34 3.38 -12.73
N LYS A 91 7.28 4.04 -13.88
CA LYS A 91 7.79 3.51 -15.16
C LYS A 91 9.20 4.06 -15.38
N GLU A 92 10.15 3.17 -15.62
CA GLU A 92 11.49 3.57 -16.05
C GLU A 92 11.37 4.13 -17.47
N VAL A 93 11.72 5.40 -17.66
CA VAL A 93 11.91 5.98 -18.99
C VAL A 93 13.38 5.82 -19.32
N ARG A 94 13.72 4.93 -20.25
CA ARG A 94 15.06 4.88 -20.82
C ARG A 94 15.20 6.09 -21.76
N LEU A 95 16.10 7.00 -21.41
CA LEU A 95 16.51 8.14 -22.24
C LEU A 95 17.64 7.73 -23.19
#